data_AF-A0A6S7HD41-F1
#
_entry.id   AF-A0A6S7HD41-F1
#
_cell.length_a   1.000
_cell.length_b   1.000
_cell.length_c   1.000
_cell.angle_alpha   90.00
_cell.angle_beta   90.00
_cell.angle_gamma   90.00
#
_symmetry.space_group_name_H-M   'P 1'
#
loop_
_entity.id
_entity.type
_entity.pdbx_description
1 polymer ?
#
loop_
_entity_poly.entity_id
_entity_poly.type
_entity_poly.pdbx_seq_one_letter_code
_entity_poly.pdbx_strand_id
1 'polypeptide(L)'
;MLSDDSESEEENEPQEIDEESIITYYFNCGFSYEEIRGFANNPNSNCIVEQVRQRIRELINGPASSGGYRTVWHTLEMEGLRVPRIVVQDILKELDPEGTEWRKAHRFKRREYHNPGPNYAWHMDGYDKLKPWGFPIHGAIDGFSRKILWLNVTRSNNSPDNIAKFYLKTVEEHKGCPVEMVTDLGTENGLVAATQCYFRDNHDAHRYVPSPRNQRIEAWWSFFSRNRSTWWRNFFSDLESREEIDLSYDLSKECMWYCFHDLLQKDIDTVKEHWNTHRIRRSRYNTVPGRPDSLFYFPESHGGVSNLLKEVPEQEINYAYEEIVQMNQVNEYQEYFEYAREDQEYFEYAREALGLPRVPVRDTQEACELYERIKVDML
;
A
#
# COMPACT_ATOMS: atom_id res chain seq x y z
N MET A 1 -60.44 20.47 -27.21
CA MET A 1 -60.60 19.57 -26.06
C MET A 1 -59.34 19.73 -25.22
N LEU A 2 -59.45 20.64 -24.26
CA LEU A 2 -58.46 20.85 -23.20
C LEU A 2 -58.98 20.03 -22.01
N SER A 3 -58.14 19.18 -21.45
CA SER A 3 -58.40 18.47 -20.19
C SER A 3 -57.38 18.95 -19.17
N ASP A 4 -57.88 19.73 -18.22
CA ASP A 4 -57.28 19.96 -16.90
C ASP A 4 -57.24 18.63 -16.16
N ASP A 5 -56.06 18.24 -15.68
CA ASP A 5 -55.92 17.27 -14.59
C ASP A 5 -55.25 18.01 -13.43
N SER A 6 -56.07 18.34 -12.42
CA SER A 6 -55.67 18.92 -11.15
C SER A 6 -54.96 17.88 -10.30
N GLU A 7 -53.69 18.10 -9.98
CA GLU A 7 -52.94 17.41 -8.93
C GLU A 7 -53.60 17.71 -7.57
N SER A 8 -54.06 16.66 -6.88
CA SER A 8 -54.45 16.71 -5.48
C SER A 8 -53.24 16.43 -4.61
N GLU A 9 -52.83 17.45 -3.84
CA GLU A 9 -51.86 17.33 -2.74
C GLU A 9 -52.44 16.38 -1.66
N GLU A 10 -51.84 15.20 -1.48
CA GLU A 10 -52.06 14.37 -0.29
C GLU A 10 -51.32 15.01 0.89
N GLU A 11 -52.06 15.74 1.72
CA GLU A 11 -51.64 16.14 3.06
C GLU A 11 -51.35 14.89 3.89
N ASN A 12 -50.08 14.63 4.22
CA ASN A 12 -49.69 13.65 5.23
C ASN A 12 -50.16 14.14 6.61
N GLU A 13 -51.31 13.67 7.07
CA GLU A 13 -51.72 13.79 8.48
C GLU A 13 -50.66 13.13 9.39
N PRO A 14 -50.27 13.77 10.52
CA PRO A 14 -49.35 13.16 11.47
C PRO A 14 -49.98 11.92 12.09
N GLN A 15 -49.35 10.75 11.89
CA GLN A 15 -49.71 9.51 12.60
C GLN A 15 -49.70 9.76 14.11
N GLU A 16 -50.90 9.71 14.71
CA GLU A 16 -51.09 9.75 16.15
C GLU A 16 -50.36 8.54 16.76
N ILE A 17 -49.23 8.80 17.44
CA ILE A 17 -48.44 7.74 18.06
C ILE A 17 -49.22 7.24 19.27
N ASP A 18 -49.75 6.03 19.17
CA ASP A 18 -50.50 5.35 20.22
C ASP A 18 -49.72 5.34 21.56
N GLU A 19 -50.29 5.98 22.59
CA GLU A 19 -49.68 6.12 23.92
C GLU A 19 -49.38 4.75 24.55
N GLU A 20 -50.20 3.75 24.26
CA GLU A 20 -50.02 2.39 24.78
C GLU A 20 -48.77 1.73 24.20
N SER A 21 -48.49 1.97 22.92
CA SER A 21 -47.27 1.53 22.24
C SER A 21 -46.00 2.19 22.80
N ILE A 22 -46.06 3.49 23.12
CA ILE A 22 -44.95 4.22 23.75
C ILE A 22 -44.67 3.70 25.16
N ILE A 23 -45.71 3.54 25.98
CA ILE A 23 -45.59 3.05 27.36
C ILE A 23 -45.03 1.64 27.37
N THR A 24 -45.51 0.78 26.47
CA THR A 24 -45.04 -0.60 26.33
C THR A 24 -43.57 -0.66 25.91
N TYR A 25 -43.14 0.22 25.00
CA TYR A 25 -41.74 0.31 24.57
C TYR A 25 -40.79 0.68 25.73
N TYR A 26 -41.12 1.73 26.49
CA TYR A 26 -40.26 2.19 27.59
C TYR A 26 -40.29 1.23 28.79
N PHE A 27 -41.43 0.58 29.06
CA PHE A 27 -41.51 -0.45 30.10
C PHE A 27 -40.60 -1.65 29.77
N ASN A 28 -40.60 -2.11 28.51
CA ASN A 28 -39.73 -3.18 28.04
C ASN A 28 -38.24 -2.80 28.02
N CYS A 29 -37.93 -1.50 28.01
CA CYS A 29 -36.57 -0.97 28.17
C CYS A 29 -36.11 -0.89 29.64
N GLY A 30 -36.94 -1.30 30.60
CA GLY A 30 -36.60 -1.40 32.03
C GLY A 30 -36.95 -0.16 32.86
N PHE A 31 -37.75 0.76 32.33
CA PHE A 31 -38.22 1.95 33.07
C PHE A 31 -39.42 1.60 33.96
N SER A 32 -39.42 2.13 35.18
CA SER A 32 -40.56 2.01 36.09
C SER A 32 -41.72 2.89 35.62
N TYR A 33 -42.94 2.54 36.00
CA TYR A 33 -44.14 3.30 35.63
C TYR A 33 -44.09 4.76 36.13
N GLU A 34 -43.47 5.02 37.28
CA GLU A 34 -43.29 6.38 37.80
C GLU A 34 -42.29 7.20 36.97
N GLU A 35 -41.22 6.58 36.45
CA GLU A 35 -40.27 7.22 35.55
C GLU A 35 -40.91 7.54 34.19
N ILE A 36 -41.65 6.59 33.61
CA ILE A 36 -42.38 6.75 32.34
C ILE A 36 -43.39 7.92 32.46
N ARG A 37 -44.13 7.97 33.57
CA ARG A 37 -45.07 9.06 33.86
C ARG A 37 -44.39 10.40 34.08
N GLY A 38 -43.16 10.40 34.62
CA GLY A 38 -42.31 11.57 34.78
C GLY A 38 -41.82 12.17 33.45
N PHE A 39 -41.54 11.32 32.45
CA PHE A 39 -41.18 11.77 31.10
C PHE A 39 -42.36 12.35 30.32
N ALA A 40 -43.54 11.73 30.43
CA ALA A 40 -44.75 12.12 29.70
C ALA A 40 -45.36 13.44 30.20
N ASN A 41 -45.25 13.76 31.49
CA ASN A 41 -45.87 14.95 32.10
C ASN A 41 -44.95 16.17 32.23
N ASN A 42 -43.71 16.11 31.71
CA ASN A 42 -42.75 17.20 31.85
C ASN A 42 -42.53 17.93 30.51
N PRO A 43 -42.98 19.20 30.36
CA PRO A 43 -42.75 19.97 29.14
C PRO A 43 -41.25 20.22 28.84
N ASN A 44 -40.35 19.94 29.79
CA ASN A 44 -38.90 19.94 29.57
C ASN A 44 -38.35 18.67 28.89
N SER A 45 -39.13 17.59 28.73
CA SER A 45 -38.65 16.33 28.15
C SER A 45 -38.25 16.47 26.67
N ASN A 46 -39.04 17.18 25.87
CA ASN A 46 -38.69 17.46 24.46
C ASN A 46 -37.45 18.35 24.34
N CYS A 47 -37.29 19.30 25.25
CA CYS A 47 -36.12 20.18 25.31
C CYS A 47 -34.83 19.39 25.63
N ILE A 48 -34.90 18.43 26.55
CA ILE A 48 -33.78 17.55 26.91
C ILE A 48 -33.41 16.60 25.77
N VAL A 49 -34.40 16.03 25.06
CA VAL A 49 -34.14 15.14 23.91
C VAL A 49 -33.48 15.90 22.75
N GLU A 50 -33.94 17.12 22.45
CA GLU A 50 -33.29 17.95 21.42
C GLU A 50 -31.88 18.40 21.82
N GLN A 51 -31.65 18.74 23.09
CA GLN A 51 -30.31 19.02 23.60
C GLN A 51 -29.37 17.81 23.45
N VAL A 52 -29.87 16.60 23.75
CA VAL A 52 -29.12 15.35 23.60
C VAL A 52 -28.85 15.05 22.14
N ARG A 53 -29.84 15.21 21.23
CA ARG A 53 -29.62 15.07 19.78
C ARG A 53 -28.57 16.03 19.27
N GLN A 54 -28.65 17.30 19.65
CA GLN A 54 -27.70 18.32 19.25
C GLN A 54 -26.29 18.00 19.74
N ARG A 55 -26.15 17.57 21.01
CA ARG A 55 -24.86 17.21 21.57
C ARG A 55 -24.28 15.95 20.91
N ILE A 56 -25.12 14.96 20.62
CA ILE A 56 -24.70 13.77 19.86
C ILE A 56 -24.20 14.16 18.46
N ARG A 57 -24.86 15.09 17.75
CA ARG A 57 -24.35 15.61 16.46
C ARG A 57 -22.96 16.23 16.58
N GLU A 58 -22.73 17.03 17.62
CA GLU A 58 -21.41 17.63 17.87
C GLU A 58 -20.34 16.58 18.15
N LEU A 59 -20.69 15.54 18.94
CA LEU A 59 -19.78 14.43 19.25
C LEU A 59 -19.46 13.59 18.00
N ILE A 60 -20.45 13.31 17.15
CA ILE A 60 -20.27 12.59 15.87
C ILE A 60 -19.41 13.41 14.89
N ASN A 61 -19.53 14.73 14.89
CA ASN A 61 -18.72 15.61 14.03
C ASN A 61 -17.33 15.93 14.61
N GLY A 62 -17.04 15.44 15.81
CA GLY A 62 -15.77 15.65 16.51
C GLY A 62 -14.93 14.39 16.70
N PRO A 63 -13.86 14.45 17.52
CA PRO A 63 -12.98 13.30 17.81
C PRO A 63 -13.72 12.10 18.42
N ALA A 64 -14.88 12.34 19.04
CA ALA A 64 -15.73 11.32 19.65
C ALA A 64 -16.50 10.46 18.63
N SER A 65 -16.42 10.78 17.32
CA SER A 65 -17.06 10.02 16.23
C SER A 65 -16.63 8.54 16.17
N SER A 66 -15.44 8.25 16.70
CA SER A 66 -14.88 6.90 16.75
C SER A 66 -15.44 6.07 17.93
N GLY A 67 -16.06 6.71 18.91
CA GLY A 67 -16.69 6.06 20.05
C GLY A 67 -18.05 5.43 19.70
N GLY A 68 -18.34 4.26 20.26
CA GLY A 68 -19.68 3.66 20.15
C GLY A 68 -20.68 4.33 21.09
N TYR A 69 -21.95 3.93 20.98
CA TYR A 69 -23.05 4.45 21.81
C TYR A 69 -22.78 4.37 23.34
N ARG A 70 -21.97 3.42 23.81
CA ARG A 70 -21.52 3.33 25.21
C ARG A 70 -20.65 4.52 25.62
N THR A 71 -19.71 4.89 24.76
CA THR A 71 -18.80 6.01 24.97
C THR A 71 -19.57 7.33 24.91
N VAL A 72 -20.41 7.49 23.89
CA VAL A 72 -21.27 8.68 23.74
C VAL A 72 -22.22 8.83 24.93
N TRP A 73 -22.84 7.73 25.38
CA TRP A 73 -23.70 7.73 26.58
C TRP A 73 -22.95 8.18 27.83
N HIS A 74 -21.73 7.65 28.05
CA HIS A 74 -20.93 8.03 29.22
C HIS A 74 -20.47 9.49 29.15
N THR A 75 -20.14 10.02 27.96
CA THR A 75 -19.83 11.44 27.77
C THR A 75 -21.02 12.32 28.13
N LEU A 76 -22.24 11.97 27.67
CA LEU A 76 -23.46 12.69 28.02
C LEU A 76 -23.73 12.65 29.53
N GLU A 77 -23.50 11.50 30.18
CA GLU A 77 -23.65 11.35 31.63
C GLU A 77 -22.68 12.24 32.41
N MET A 78 -21.41 12.31 31.98
CA MET A 78 -20.39 13.19 32.55
C MET A 78 -20.72 14.68 32.36
N GLU A 79 -21.42 15.03 31.28
CA GLU A 79 -21.91 16.38 30.99
C GLU A 79 -23.24 16.71 31.70
N GLY A 80 -23.77 15.79 32.52
CA GLY A 80 -25.01 15.97 33.29
C GLY A 80 -26.28 15.67 32.50
N LEU A 81 -26.17 15.25 31.24
CA LEU A 81 -27.29 14.83 30.39
C LEU A 81 -27.61 13.34 30.63
N ARG A 82 -28.41 13.09 31.68
CA ARG A 82 -28.81 11.73 32.06
C ARG A 82 -29.92 11.24 31.16
N VAL A 83 -29.55 10.40 30.19
CA VAL A 83 -30.49 9.71 29.31
C VAL A 83 -30.29 8.21 29.33
N PRO A 84 -31.36 7.43 29.07
CA PRO A 84 -31.26 5.99 28.85
C PRO A 84 -30.27 5.66 27.74
N ARG A 85 -29.46 4.64 27.95
CA ARG A 85 -28.48 4.19 26.95
C ARG A 85 -29.14 3.71 25.64
N ILE A 86 -30.35 3.16 25.72
CA ILE A 86 -31.12 2.74 24.54
C ILE A 86 -31.51 3.94 23.67
N VAL A 87 -31.90 5.07 24.28
CA VAL A 87 -32.24 6.32 23.59
C VAL A 87 -31.02 6.87 22.86
N VAL A 88 -29.84 6.87 23.50
CA VAL A 88 -28.58 7.27 22.85
C VAL A 88 -28.25 6.34 21.69
N GLN A 89 -28.48 5.03 21.84
CA GLN A 89 -28.23 4.05 20.79
C GLN A 89 -29.11 4.29 19.55
N ASP A 90 -30.39 4.59 19.74
CA ASP A 90 -31.32 4.78 18.63
C ASP A 90 -31.12 6.14 17.95
N ILE A 91 -30.89 7.20 18.71
CA ILE A 91 -30.49 8.51 18.17
C ILE A 91 -29.19 8.39 17.37
N LEU A 92 -28.20 7.63 17.87
CA LEU A 92 -26.93 7.43 17.16
C LEU A 92 -27.10 6.63 15.85
N LYS A 93 -27.98 5.61 15.83
CA LYS A 93 -28.30 4.86 14.60
C LYS A 93 -28.99 5.76 13.56
N GLU A 94 -29.84 6.67 14.01
CA GLU A 94 -30.56 7.59 13.12
C GLU A 94 -29.64 8.69 12.57
N LEU A 95 -28.81 9.29 13.42
CA LEU A 95 -27.92 10.39 13.04
C LEU A 95 -26.65 9.94 12.31
N ASP A 96 -26.16 8.72 12.59
CA ASP A 96 -24.95 8.15 11.98
C ASP A 96 -25.15 6.65 11.68
N PRO A 97 -26.04 6.31 10.72
CA PRO A 97 -26.29 4.93 10.32
C PRO A 97 -25.02 4.28 9.75
N GLU A 98 -24.28 4.99 8.89
CA GLU A 98 -23.04 4.49 8.28
C GLU A 98 -21.93 4.25 9.31
N GLY A 99 -21.67 5.21 10.21
CA GLY A 99 -20.67 5.04 11.25
C GLY A 99 -21.06 3.96 12.26
N THR A 100 -22.36 3.74 12.49
CA THR A 100 -22.84 2.64 13.33
C THR A 100 -22.60 1.27 12.68
N GLU A 101 -22.78 1.15 11.36
CA GLU A 101 -22.40 -0.06 10.62
C GLU A 101 -20.88 -0.26 10.61
N TRP A 102 -20.09 0.80 10.39
CA TRP A 102 -18.63 0.72 10.37
C TRP A 102 -18.07 0.29 11.73
N ARG A 103 -18.63 0.80 12.84
CA ARG A 103 -18.27 0.41 14.21
C ARG A 103 -18.63 -1.04 14.50
N LYS A 104 -19.81 -1.53 14.09
CA LYS A 104 -20.19 -2.95 14.21
C LYS A 104 -19.22 -3.86 13.45
N ALA A 105 -18.75 -3.42 12.29
CA ALA A 105 -17.80 -4.16 11.46
C ALA A 105 -16.32 -3.97 11.86
N HIS A 106 -16.02 -3.24 12.95
CA HIS A 106 -14.65 -2.90 13.40
C HIS A 106 -13.80 -2.23 12.30
N ARG A 107 -14.40 -1.38 11.46
CA ARG A 107 -13.71 -0.77 10.32
C ARG A 107 -13.37 0.68 10.63
N PHE A 108 -12.10 1.03 10.54
CA PHE A 108 -11.67 2.43 10.54
C PHE A 108 -12.26 3.18 9.34
N LYS A 109 -12.64 4.46 9.54
CA LYS A 109 -12.95 5.39 8.45
C LYS A 109 -11.69 5.55 7.61
N ARG A 110 -11.64 4.88 6.46
CA ARG A 110 -10.48 4.92 5.56
C ARG A 110 -10.45 6.26 4.85
N ARG A 111 -9.26 6.88 4.82
CA ARG A 111 -9.03 8.12 4.07
C ARG A 111 -9.17 7.85 2.58
N GLU A 112 -9.77 8.77 1.85
CA GLU A 112 -9.79 8.69 0.40
C GLU A 112 -8.38 9.00 -0.13
N TYR A 113 -7.80 8.05 -0.85
CA TYR A 113 -6.58 8.27 -1.60
C TYR A 113 -6.98 8.87 -2.96
N HIS A 114 -6.63 10.14 -3.19
CA HIS A 114 -6.90 10.83 -4.44
C HIS A 114 -5.59 11.01 -5.21
N ASN A 115 -5.60 10.61 -6.48
CA ASN A 115 -4.52 10.84 -7.41
C ASN A 115 -5.17 11.10 -8.78
N PRO A 116 -4.90 12.25 -9.42
CA PRO A 116 -5.64 12.69 -10.61
C PRO A 116 -5.31 11.90 -11.88
N GLY A 117 -4.15 11.23 -11.95
CA GLY A 117 -3.70 10.57 -13.17
C GLY A 117 -2.33 9.91 -13.05
N PRO A 118 -1.91 9.10 -14.03
CA PRO A 118 -0.61 8.45 -14.01
C PRO A 118 0.52 9.50 -13.99
N ASN A 119 1.65 9.15 -13.39
CA ASN A 119 2.81 10.02 -13.20
C ASN A 119 2.56 11.23 -12.29
N TYR A 120 1.40 11.32 -11.63
CA TYR A 120 1.25 12.27 -10.53
C TYR A 120 2.12 11.86 -9.35
N ALA A 121 1.98 10.62 -8.87
CA ALA A 121 2.73 10.13 -7.72
C ALA A 121 3.30 8.75 -7.99
N TRP A 122 4.60 8.59 -7.86
CA TRP A 122 5.24 7.27 -7.81
C TRP A 122 5.57 6.93 -6.37
N HIS A 123 5.20 5.73 -5.97
CA HIS A 123 5.39 5.20 -4.62
C HIS A 123 6.48 4.16 -4.69
N MET A 124 7.59 4.36 -3.99
CA MET A 124 8.70 3.42 -3.96
C MET A 124 8.90 2.87 -2.54
N ASP A 125 9.39 1.64 -2.46
CA ASP A 125 9.61 0.95 -1.19
C ASP A 125 10.44 -0.33 -1.39
N GLY A 126 11.02 -0.80 -0.29
CA GLY A 126 11.76 -2.03 -0.16
C GLY A 126 10.90 -3.23 0.23
N TYR A 127 11.36 -4.42 -0.14
CA TYR A 127 10.80 -5.69 0.28
C TYR A 127 11.87 -6.60 0.86
N ASP A 128 11.86 -6.71 2.19
CA ASP A 128 12.93 -7.34 2.95
C ASP A 128 12.69 -8.82 3.30
N LYS A 129 11.57 -9.43 2.90
CA LYS A 129 11.27 -10.82 3.33
C LYS A 129 12.19 -11.88 2.73
N LEU A 130 12.94 -11.55 1.67
CA LEU A 130 13.95 -12.41 1.05
C LEU A 130 15.39 -11.96 1.37
N LYS A 131 15.54 -10.86 2.13
CA LYS A 131 16.82 -10.35 2.62
C LYS A 131 17.63 -11.37 3.43
N PRO A 132 17.02 -12.27 4.24
CA PRO A 132 17.78 -13.30 4.95
C PRO A 132 18.63 -14.20 4.03
N TRP A 133 18.20 -14.41 2.78
CA TRP A 133 18.93 -15.21 1.79
C TRP A 133 19.73 -14.35 0.79
N GLY A 134 19.90 -13.07 1.06
CA GLY A 134 20.67 -12.16 0.22
C GLY A 134 19.91 -11.55 -0.96
N PHE A 135 18.58 -11.67 -1.01
CA PHE A 135 17.76 -11.18 -2.12
C PHE A 135 16.70 -10.15 -1.71
N PRO A 136 17.07 -9.00 -1.11
CA PRO A 136 16.11 -7.92 -0.95
C PRO A 136 15.63 -7.42 -2.33
N ILE A 137 14.37 -7.01 -2.41
CA ILE A 137 13.75 -6.53 -3.65
C ILE A 137 13.35 -5.08 -3.45
N HIS A 138 13.65 -4.22 -4.42
CA HIS A 138 13.15 -2.85 -4.44
C HIS A 138 12.12 -2.68 -5.56
N GLY A 139 11.06 -1.92 -5.30
CA GLY A 139 10.03 -1.66 -6.31
C GLY A 139 9.54 -0.23 -6.31
N ALA A 140 8.84 0.12 -7.39
CA ALA A 140 7.95 1.27 -7.38
C ALA A 140 6.68 1.04 -8.20
N ILE A 141 5.64 1.75 -7.80
CA ILE A 141 4.30 1.66 -8.36
C ILE A 141 3.73 3.06 -8.60
N ASP A 142 3.06 3.23 -9.74
CA ASP A 142 2.32 4.45 -10.03
C ASP A 142 1.02 4.52 -9.20
N GLY A 143 0.76 5.69 -8.61
CA GLY A 143 -0.30 5.88 -7.63
C GLY A 143 -1.72 5.88 -8.21
N PHE A 144 -1.89 6.16 -9.50
CA PHE A 144 -3.20 6.15 -10.17
C PHE A 144 -3.46 4.79 -10.82
N SER A 145 -2.60 4.41 -11.76
CA SER A 145 -2.74 3.23 -12.60
C SER A 145 -2.44 1.93 -11.85
N ARG A 146 -1.63 2.01 -10.79
CA ARG A 146 -1.04 0.86 -10.09
C ARG A 146 -0.14 0.02 -10.98
N LYS A 147 0.39 0.62 -12.04
CA LYS A 147 1.44 0.03 -12.87
C LYS A 147 2.71 -0.07 -12.04
N ILE A 148 3.32 -1.24 -12.05
CA ILE A 148 4.64 -1.46 -11.49
C ILE A 148 5.65 -0.91 -12.48
N LEU A 149 6.41 0.07 -12.03
CA LEU A 149 7.42 0.80 -12.81
C LEU A 149 8.70 -0.01 -12.87
N TRP A 150 9.20 -0.43 -11.70
CA TRP A 150 10.33 -1.36 -11.60
C TRP A 150 10.14 -2.33 -10.44
N LEU A 151 10.80 -3.48 -10.55
CA LEU A 151 11.01 -4.47 -9.50
C LEU A 151 12.38 -5.10 -9.73
N ASN A 152 13.32 -4.84 -8.83
CA ASN A 152 14.69 -5.29 -8.98
C ASN A 152 15.14 -6.03 -7.72
N VAL A 153 15.73 -7.20 -7.90
CA VAL A 153 16.52 -7.85 -6.86
C VAL A 153 17.80 -7.03 -6.71
N THR A 154 18.17 -6.69 -5.46
CA THR A 154 19.35 -5.90 -5.15
C THR A 154 20.19 -6.61 -4.11
N ARG A 155 21.51 -6.40 -4.10
CA ARG A 155 22.38 -6.91 -3.03
C ARG A 155 22.13 -6.20 -1.71
N SER A 156 21.75 -4.93 -1.78
CA SER A 156 21.42 -4.14 -0.60
C SER A 156 20.32 -3.14 -0.93
N ASN A 157 19.24 -3.24 -0.18
CA ASN A 157 18.15 -2.27 -0.19
C ASN A 157 18.38 -1.09 0.76
N ASN A 158 19.53 -1.09 1.45
CA ASN A 158 19.94 0.02 2.32
C ASN A 158 20.93 0.96 1.59
N SER A 159 21.30 0.66 0.34
CA SER A 159 22.22 1.46 -0.47
C SER A 159 21.44 2.54 -1.23
N PRO A 160 21.67 3.83 -0.94
CA PRO A 160 21.04 4.92 -1.68
C PRO A 160 21.34 4.87 -3.18
N ASP A 161 22.55 4.44 -3.55
CA ASP A 161 23.05 4.43 -4.91
C ASP A 161 22.23 3.49 -5.81
N ASN A 162 21.91 2.29 -5.31
CA ASN A 162 21.11 1.31 -6.06
C ASN A 162 19.69 1.84 -6.30
N ILE A 163 19.09 2.43 -5.26
CA ILE A 163 17.73 2.98 -5.34
C ILE A 163 17.68 4.16 -6.31
N ALA A 164 18.68 5.05 -6.24
CA ALA A 164 18.83 6.17 -7.16
C ALA A 164 19.01 5.71 -8.62
N LYS A 165 19.83 4.68 -8.87
CA LYS A 165 19.99 4.08 -10.21
C LYS A 165 18.67 3.52 -10.75
N PHE A 166 17.87 2.83 -9.92
CA PHE A 166 16.57 2.32 -10.36
C PHE A 166 15.60 3.44 -10.72
N TYR A 167 15.60 4.51 -9.94
CA TYR A 167 14.80 5.68 -10.21
C TYR A 167 15.23 6.37 -11.52
N LEU A 168 16.52 6.66 -11.69
CA LEU A 168 17.05 7.31 -12.90
C LEU A 168 16.81 6.49 -14.16
N LYS A 169 17.02 5.17 -14.10
CA LYS A 169 16.70 4.27 -15.23
C LYS A 169 15.23 4.34 -15.61
N THR A 170 14.34 4.42 -14.62
CA THR A 170 12.91 4.55 -14.88
C THR A 170 12.56 5.91 -15.48
N VAL A 171 13.20 7.00 -15.01
CA VAL A 171 13.06 8.34 -15.58
C VAL A 171 13.53 8.38 -17.03
N GLU A 172 14.65 7.74 -17.33
CA GLU A 172 15.19 7.58 -18.69
C GLU A 172 14.23 6.79 -19.60
N GLU A 173 13.75 5.62 -19.14
CA GLU A 173 12.80 4.78 -19.88
C GLU A 173 11.50 5.52 -20.23
N HIS A 174 10.99 6.33 -19.29
CA HIS A 174 9.76 7.11 -19.48
C HIS A 174 10.02 8.50 -20.06
N LYS A 175 11.29 8.88 -20.25
CA LYS A 175 11.73 10.22 -20.68
C LYS A 175 11.22 11.35 -19.79
N GLY A 176 11.06 11.10 -18.50
CA GLY A 176 10.54 12.11 -17.57
C GLY A 176 10.31 11.61 -16.14
N CYS A 177 10.00 12.56 -15.25
CA CYS A 177 9.80 12.32 -13.82
C CYS A 177 8.36 12.64 -13.37
N PRO A 178 7.87 12.02 -12.27
CA PRO A 178 6.51 12.25 -11.78
C PRO A 178 6.37 13.61 -11.10
N VAL A 179 5.14 14.03 -10.79
CA VAL A 179 4.89 15.28 -10.05
C VAL A 179 5.42 15.20 -8.63
N GLU A 180 5.13 14.09 -7.95
CA GLU A 180 5.65 13.78 -6.62
C GLU A 180 6.26 12.36 -6.56
N MET A 181 7.42 12.24 -5.92
CA MET A 181 7.94 10.96 -5.45
C MET A 181 7.53 10.76 -4.00
N VAL A 182 7.10 9.55 -3.65
CA VAL A 182 6.64 9.18 -2.31
C VAL A 182 7.46 8.00 -1.81
N THR A 183 8.12 8.19 -0.69
CA THR A 183 8.95 7.17 -0.03
C THR A 183 8.56 7.01 1.43
N ASP A 184 9.03 5.92 2.03
CA ASP A 184 9.09 5.85 3.47
C ASP A 184 10.19 6.76 4.06
N LEU A 185 10.29 6.82 5.39
CA LEU A 185 11.25 7.66 6.13
C LEU A 185 12.68 7.10 6.13
N GLY A 186 13.01 6.20 5.21
CA GLY A 186 14.34 5.61 5.05
C GLY A 186 15.39 6.63 4.58
N THR A 187 16.60 6.51 5.13
CA THR A 187 17.75 7.35 4.75
C THR A 187 18.28 7.02 3.36
N GLU A 188 18.03 5.80 2.90
CA GLU A 188 18.38 5.28 1.58
C GLU A 188 17.68 6.02 0.44
N ASN A 189 16.56 6.71 0.73
CA ASN A 189 15.79 7.45 -0.26
C ASN A 189 16.34 8.87 -0.53
N GLY A 190 17.35 9.30 0.23
CA GLY A 190 17.84 10.69 0.20
C GLY A 190 18.31 11.14 -1.19
N LEU A 191 19.00 10.28 -1.93
CA LEU A 191 19.45 10.58 -3.29
C LEU A 191 18.27 10.78 -4.24
N VAL A 192 17.28 9.88 -4.21
CA VAL A 192 16.09 10.03 -5.07
C VAL A 192 15.32 11.30 -4.72
N ALA A 193 15.19 11.63 -3.43
CA ALA A 193 14.57 12.86 -3.00
C ALA A 193 15.28 14.09 -3.59
N ALA A 194 16.61 14.14 -3.51
CA ALA A 194 17.41 15.23 -4.07
C ALA A 194 17.25 15.32 -5.59
N THR A 195 17.38 14.20 -6.30
CA THR A 195 17.25 14.13 -7.76
C THR A 195 15.85 14.54 -8.23
N GLN A 196 14.79 14.09 -7.57
CA GLN A 196 13.42 14.47 -7.92
C GLN A 196 13.17 15.97 -7.73
N CYS A 197 13.64 16.53 -6.60
CA CYS A 197 13.52 17.97 -6.34
C CYS A 197 14.31 18.79 -7.37
N TYR A 198 15.49 18.31 -7.78
CA TYR A 198 16.27 18.90 -8.86
C TYR A 198 15.52 18.88 -10.20
N PHE A 199 15.05 17.71 -10.65
CA PHE A 199 14.31 17.61 -11.92
C PHE A 199 13.05 18.45 -11.93
N ARG A 200 12.37 18.63 -10.80
CA ARG A 200 11.15 19.45 -10.73
C ARG A 200 11.41 20.92 -10.44
N ASP A 201 12.62 21.30 -10.04
CA ASP A 201 12.93 22.61 -9.46
C ASP A 201 11.95 22.98 -8.33
N ASN A 202 11.67 22.00 -7.47
CA ASN A 202 10.69 22.12 -6.39
C ASN A 202 11.03 21.19 -5.22
N HIS A 203 11.25 21.75 -4.03
CA HIS A 203 11.54 20.98 -2.82
C HIS A 203 10.37 20.12 -2.34
N ASP A 204 9.13 20.45 -2.72
CA ASP A 204 7.93 19.68 -2.38
C ASP A 204 7.65 18.55 -3.38
N ALA A 205 8.51 18.36 -4.40
CA ALA A 205 8.38 17.29 -5.37
C ALA A 205 8.72 15.90 -4.79
N HIS A 206 9.26 15.84 -3.58
CA HIS A 206 9.46 14.61 -2.84
C HIS A 206 8.77 14.67 -1.48
N ARG A 207 8.07 13.58 -1.12
CA ARG A 207 7.34 13.49 0.14
C ARG A 207 7.69 12.20 0.89
N TYR A 208 8.30 12.37 2.05
CA TYR A 208 8.45 11.31 3.04
C TYR A 208 7.13 11.03 3.75
N VAL A 209 6.73 9.76 3.80
CA VAL A 209 5.54 9.32 4.52
C VAL A 209 5.86 8.13 5.42
N PRO A 210 5.25 7.96 6.60
CA PRO A 210 5.38 6.71 7.34
C PRO A 210 4.91 5.52 6.49
N SER A 211 5.53 4.34 6.60
CA SER A 211 5.19 3.12 5.82
C SER A 211 3.66 2.85 5.72
N PRO A 212 2.84 2.98 6.78
CA PRO A 212 1.37 2.79 6.69
C PRO A 212 0.65 3.78 5.75
N ARG A 213 1.31 4.86 5.35
CA ARG A 213 0.83 5.86 4.39
C ARG A 213 1.34 5.61 2.97
N ASN A 214 2.38 4.79 2.77
CA ASN A 214 2.86 4.33 1.46
C ASN A 214 1.99 3.17 0.93
N GLN A 215 0.66 3.35 0.97
CA GLN A 215 -0.31 2.26 0.88
C GLN A 215 -0.31 1.55 -0.47
N ARG A 216 0.10 2.23 -1.54
CA ARG A 216 0.03 1.68 -2.90
C ARG A 216 1.00 0.52 -3.06
N ILE A 217 2.25 0.74 -2.69
CA ILE A 217 3.28 -0.29 -2.83
C ILE A 217 3.19 -1.32 -1.71
N GLU A 218 2.88 -0.92 -0.48
CA GLU A 218 2.68 -1.84 0.64
C GLU A 218 1.52 -2.83 0.40
N ALA A 219 0.41 -2.35 -0.18
CA ALA A 219 -0.68 -3.24 -0.60
C ALA A 219 -0.22 -4.22 -1.70
N TRP A 220 0.65 -3.78 -2.60
CA TRP A 220 1.22 -4.62 -3.65
C TRP A 220 2.20 -5.66 -3.08
N TRP A 221 3.08 -5.29 -2.15
CA TRP A 221 3.95 -6.23 -1.44
C TRP A 221 3.15 -7.30 -0.72
N SER A 222 2.00 -6.94 -0.16
CA SER A 222 1.10 -7.91 0.45
C SER A 222 0.53 -8.91 -0.55
N PHE A 223 0.24 -8.48 -1.79
CA PHE A 223 -0.15 -9.36 -2.89
C PHE A 223 1.03 -10.24 -3.33
N PHE A 224 2.21 -9.66 -3.56
CA PHE A 224 3.42 -10.38 -3.98
C PHE A 224 3.82 -11.46 -2.98
N SER A 225 3.80 -11.12 -1.69
CA SER A 225 4.11 -12.05 -0.61
C SER A 225 3.20 -13.28 -0.64
N ARG A 226 1.88 -13.09 -0.79
CA ARG A 226 0.90 -14.19 -0.77
C ARG A 226 0.93 -15.07 -2.01
N ASN A 227 1.20 -14.48 -3.18
CA ASN A 227 1.04 -15.18 -4.46
C ASN A 227 2.36 -15.71 -5.04
N ARG A 228 3.50 -15.14 -4.65
CA ARG A 228 4.80 -15.46 -5.27
C ARG A 228 5.89 -15.67 -4.23
N SER A 229 6.21 -14.64 -3.45
CA SER A 229 7.40 -14.69 -2.59
C SER A 229 7.34 -15.75 -1.49
N THR A 230 6.16 -16.22 -1.08
CA THR A 230 6.05 -17.30 -0.07
C THR A 230 6.67 -18.60 -0.58
N TRP A 231 6.57 -18.88 -1.89
CA TRP A 231 7.20 -20.06 -2.47
C TRP A 231 8.72 -19.98 -2.34
N TRP A 232 9.34 -18.87 -2.75
CA TRP A 232 10.78 -18.64 -2.62
C TRP A 232 11.27 -18.71 -1.17
N ARG A 233 10.51 -18.12 -0.24
CA ARG A 233 10.82 -18.19 1.19
C ARG A 233 10.85 -19.64 1.68
N ASN A 234 9.83 -20.43 1.34
CA ASN A 234 9.77 -21.83 1.74
C ASN A 234 10.90 -22.63 1.08
N PHE A 235 11.15 -22.41 -0.22
CA PHE A 235 12.22 -23.07 -0.96
C PHE A 235 13.58 -22.85 -0.30
N PHE A 236 13.96 -21.60 0.00
CA PHE A 236 15.23 -21.32 0.66
C PHE A 236 15.26 -21.78 2.12
N SER A 237 14.16 -21.67 2.87
CA SER A 237 14.05 -22.25 4.21
C SER A 237 14.25 -23.77 4.20
N ASP A 238 13.71 -24.47 3.20
CA ASP A 238 13.85 -25.92 3.08
C ASP A 238 15.31 -26.31 2.76
N LEU A 239 16.01 -25.53 1.94
CA LEU A 239 17.45 -25.73 1.68
C LEU A 239 18.28 -25.52 2.95
N GLU A 240 17.99 -24.48 3.71
CA GLU A 240 18.69 -24.17 4.97
C GLU A 240 18.43 -25.27 6.01
N SER A 241 17.19 -25.73 6.14
CA SER A 241 16.83 -26.81 7.07
C SER A 241 17.47 -28.16 6.76
N ARG A 242 17.89 -28.36 5.51
CA ARG A 242 18.61 -29.55 5.03
C ARG A 242 20.13 -29.39 5.05
N GLU A 243 20.63 -28.24 5.53
CA GLU A 243 22.06 -27.90 5.53
C GLU A 243 22.69 -27.88 4.11
N GLU A 244 21.85 -27.73 3.08
CA GLU A 244 22.27 -27.61 1.68
C GLU A 244 22.88 -26.22 1.44
N ILE A 245 22.33 -25.18 2.08
CA ILE A 245 22.89 -23.82 2.07
C ILE A 245 23.35 -23.40 3.47
N ASP A 246 24.45 -22.65 3.53
CA ASP A 246 24.98 -22.05 4.77
C ASP A 246 25.31 -20.59 4.50
N LEU A 247 24.58 -19.66 5.14
CA LEU A 247 24.73 -18.22 4.94
C LEU A 247 25.58 -17.54 6.02
N SER A 248 26.31 -18.33 6.82
CA SER A 248 27.20 -17.83 7.87
C SER A 248 28.41 -17.08 7.29
N TYR A 249 28.83 -17.43 6.07
CA TYR A 249 30.01 -16.88 5.40
C TYR A 249 29.63 -16.02 4.21
N ASP A 250 30.44 -14.99 3.94
CA ASP A 250 30.18 -14.07 2.82
C ASP A 250 30.39 -14.73 1.46
N LEU A 251 31.35 -15.67 1.35
CA LEU A 251 31.53 -16.47 0.14
C LEU A 251 30.25 -17.23 -0.23
N SER A 252 29.62 -17.90 0.73
CA SER A 252 28.37 -18.62 0.48
C SER A 252 27.22 -17.71 0.08
N LYS A 253 27.13 -16.49 0.64
CA LYS A 253 26.14 -15.49 0.22
C LYS A 253 26.36 -15.05 -1.22
N GLU A 254 27.62 -14.89 -1.64
CA GLU A 254 27.93 -14.58 -3.03
C GLU A 254 27.66 -15.77 -3.97
N CYS A 255 27.93 -17.01 -3.55
CA CYS A 255 27.54 -18.21 -4.30
C CYS A 255 26.02 -18.29 -4.48
N MET A 256 25.25 -18.00 -3.42
CA MET A 256 23.79 -17.90 -3.50
C MET A 256 23.37 -16.85 -4.52
N TRP A 257 23.95 -15.65 -4.42
CA TRP A 257 23.66 -14.57 -5.35
C TRP A 257 23.94 -14.99 -6.79
N TYR A 258 25.13 -15.53 -7.06
CA TYR A 258 25.54 -16.01 -8.38
C TYR A 258 24.58 -17.06 -8.95
N CYS A 259 24.13 -18.01 -8.12
CA CYS A 259 23.28 -19.11 -8.59
C CYS A 259 21.81 -18.71 -8.78
N PHE A 260 21.24 -17.87 -7.90
CA PHE A 260 19.79 -17.67 -7.86
C PHE A 260 19.32 -16.28 -8.29
N HIS A 261 20.21 -15.27 -8.34
CA HIS A 261 19.82 -13.89 -8.67
C HIS A 261 19.06 -13.79 -10.00
N ASP A 262 19.62 -14.35 -11.08
CA ASP A 262 19.05 -14.20 -12.42
C ASP A 262 17.70 -14.93 -12.55
N LEU A 263 17.55 -16.08 -11.87
CA LEU A 263 16.29 -16.82 -11.80
C LEU A 263 15.22 -16.03 -11.08
N LEU A 264 15.56 -15.46 -9.92
CA LEU A 264 14.65 -14.68 -9.12
C LEU A 264 14.24 -13.39 -9.84
N GLN A 265 15.20 -12.69 -10.47
CA GLN A 265 14.92 -11.51 -11.26
C GLN A 265 13.96 -11.83 -12.42
N LYS A 266 14.20 -12.92 -13.16
CA LYS A 266 13.32 -13.38 -14.24
C LYS A 266 11.90 -13.71 -13.78
N ASP A 267 11.75 -14.38 -12.63
CA ASP A 267 10.43 -14.64 -12.04
C ASP A 267 9.72 -13.33 -11.68
N ILE A 268 10.43 -12.39 -11.06
CA ILE A 268 9.89 -11.08 -10.68
C ILE A 268 9.50 -10.24 -11.90
N ASP A 269 10.27 -10.29 -12.99
CA ASP A 269 9.92 -9.64 -14.26
C ASP A 269 8.63 -10.22 -14.84
N THR A 270 8.46 -11.54 -14.77
CA THR A 270 7.21 -12.21 -15.16
C THR A 270 6.03 -11.76 -14.28
N VAL A 271 6.27 -11.56 -12.98
CA VAL A 271 5.27 -11.02 -12.05
C VAL A 271 4.90 -9.59 -12.38
N LYS A 272 5.88 -8.74 -12.72
CA LYS A 272 5.67 -7.36 -13.17
C LYS A 272 4.81 -7.33 -14.42
N GLU A 273 5.14 -8.12 -15.44
CA GLU A 273 4.40 -8.19 -16.69
C GLU A 273 2.96 -8.67 -16.48
N HIS A 274 2.78 -9.77 -15.73
CA HIS A 274 1.46 -10.27 -15.40
C HIS A 274 0.65 -9.22 -14.62
N TRP A 275 1.25 -8.55 -13.63
CA TRP A 275 0.56 -7.50 -12.89
C TRP A 275 0.18 -6.32 -13.79
N ASN A 276 1.07 -5.88 -14.67
CA ASN A 276 0.80 -4.71 -15.52
C ASN A 276 -0.28 -4.96 -16.56
N THR A 277 -0.44 -6.22 -17.00
CA THR A 277 -1.41 -6.63 -18.04
C THR A 277 -2.73 -7.17 -17.48
N HIS A 278 -2.77 -7.67 -16.23
CA HIS A 278 -4.01 -8.21 -15.66
C HIS A 278 -5.06 -7.11 -15.39
N ARG A 279 -6.33 -7.49 -15.44
CA ARG A 279 -7.44 -6.56 -15.17
C ARG A 279 -7.74 -6.50 -13.67
N ILE A 280 -7.56 -5.32 -13.08
CA ILE A 280 -7.99 -5.04 -11.72
C ILE A 280 -9.50 -4.77 -11.70
N ARG A 281 -10.22 -5.56 -10.92
CA ARG A 281 -11.69 -5.47 -10.79
C ARG A 281 -12.10 -4.21 -10.04
N ARG A 282 -13.32 -3.75 -10.33
CA ARG A 282 -13.97 -2.69 -9.57
C ARG A 282 -14.12 -3.13 -8.12
N SER A 283 -13.70 -2.27 -7.21
CA SER A 283 -13.89 -2.46 -5.79
C SER A 283 -15.04 -1.58 -5.30
N ARG A 284 -15.55 -1.85 -4.10
CA ARG A 284 -16.49 -0.94 -3.40
C ARG A 284 -15.83 0.38 -2.94
N TYR A 285 -14.51 0.48 -3.11
CA TYR A 285 -13.70 1.65 -2.79
C TYR A 285 -13.37 2.46 -4.06
N ASN A 286 -12.80 3.66 -3.91
CA ASN A 286 -12.35 4.57 -4.98
C ASN A 286 -11.13 4.02 -5.78
N THR A 287 -11.19 2.75 -6.13
CA THR A 287 -10.22 2.05 -6.95
C THR A 287 -10.67 2.13 -8.40
N VAL A 288 -9.89 2.81 -9.24
CA VAL A 288 -10.13 2.89 -10.68
C VAL A 288 -9.99 1.48 -11.30
N PRO A 289 -11.05 0.85 -11.83
CA PRO A 289 -10.95 -0.47 -12.45
C PRO A 289 -10.28 -0.37 -13.82
N GLY A 290 -9.47 -1.37 -14.18
CA GLY A 290 -8.74 -1.37 -15.44
C GLY A 290 -7.52 -2.27 -15.40
N ARG A 291 -6.84 -2.40 -16.55
CA ARG A 291 -5.50 -2.97 -16.61
C ARG A 291 -4.50 -1.87 -16.27
N PRO A 292 -3.49 -2.09 -15.41
CA PRO A 292 -2.53 -1.05 -15.08
C PRO A 292 -1.88 -0.38 -16.29
N ASP A 293 -1.50 -1.15 -17.32
CA ASP A 293 -0.98 -0.56 -18.56
C ASP A 293 -2.00 0.33 -19.27
N SER A 294 -3.26 -0.10 -19.37
CA SER A 294 -4.31 0.74 -19.96
C SER A 294 -4.57 2.02 -19.16
N LEU A 295 -4.55 1.91 -17.83
CA LEU A 295 -4.71 3.05 -16.92
C LEU A 295 -3.54 4.03 -17.00
N PHE A 296 -2.34 3.54 -17.31
CA PHE A 296 -1.12 4.34 -17.38
C PHE A 296 -0.95 5.02 -18.73
N TYR A 297 -1.14 4.29 -19.83
CA TYR A 297 -0.91 4.81 -21.19
C TYR A 297 -2.15 5.47 -21.83
N PHE A 298 -3.36 5.16 -21.35
CA PHE A 298 -4.61 5.73 -21.86
C PHE A 298 -5.50 6.26 -20.71
N PRO A 299 -4.98 7.13 -19.84
CA PRO A 299 -5.70 7.56 -18.63
C PRO A 299 -7.02 8.28 -18.93
N GLU A 300 -7.14 8.97 -20.07
CA GLU A 300 -8.34 9.71 -20.46
C GLU A 300 -9.54 8.77 -20.64
N SER A 301 -9.30 7.54 -21.11
CA SER A 301 -10.32 6.49 -21.24
C SER A 301 -10.84 6.00 -19.88
N HIS A 302 -10.17 6.38 -18.80
CA HIS A 302 -10.46 5.98 -17.42
C HIS A 302 -10.77 7.19 -16.51
N GLY A 303 -10.96 8.37 -17.10
CA GLY A 303 -11.23 9.61 -16.37
C GLY A 303 -10.03 10.18 -15.61
N GLY A 304 -8.81 9.72 -15.93
CA GLY A 304 -7.57 10.26 -15.40
C GLY A 304 -7.03 11.42 -16.24
N VAL A 305 -6.31 12.32 -15.59
CA VAL A 305 -5.57 13.41 -16.22
C VAL A 305 -4.29 12.87 -16.86
N SER A 306 -4.04 13.21 -18.12
CA SER A 306 -2.79 12.88 -18.83
C SER A 306 -1.74 13.98 -18.73
N ASN A 307 -0.54 13.72 -19.26
CA ASN A 307 0.57 14.68 -19.39
C ASN A 307 1.07 15.28 -18.06
N LEU A 308 1.01 14.52 -16.97
CA LEU A 308 1.55 14.91 -15.66
C LEU A 308 3.06 14.66 -15.52
N LEU A 309 3.61 13.82 -16.40
CA LEU A 309 5.05 13.55 -16.48
C LEU A 309 5.78 14.82 -16.95
N LYS A 310 6.83 15.23 -16.24
CA LYS A 310 7.72 16.31 -16.69
C LYS A 310 8.84 15.67 -17.48
N GLU A 311 9.00 16.09 -18.73
CA GLU A 311 10.14 15.68 -19.55
C GLU A 311 11.44 16.13 -18.88
N VAL A 312 12.41 15.22 -18.82
CA VAL A 312 13.74 15.49 -18.27
C VAL A 312 14.76 15.30 -19.41
N PRO A 313 15.55 16.33 -19.74
CA PRO A 313 16.61 16.21 -20.74
C PRO A 313 17.63 15.14 -20.37
N GLU A 314 18.14 14.40 -21.36
CA GLU A 314 19.15 13.36 -21.17
C GLU A 314 20.41 13.87 -20.45
N GLN A 315 20.78 15.14 -20.69
CA GLN A 315 21.90 15.80 -20.02
C GLN A 315 21.70 15.92 -18.50
N GLU A 316 20.48 16.21 -18.05
CA GLU A 316 20.16 16.28 -16.61
C GLU A 316 20.14 14.88 -15.99
N ILE A 317 19.69 13.86 -16.73
CA ILE A 317 19.73 12.47 -16.29
C ILE A 317 21.19 12.00 -16.13
N ASN A 318 22.05 12.30 -17.12
CA ASN A 318 23.47 11.95 -17.09
C ASN A 318 24.19 12.67 -15.94
N TYR A 319 23.91 13.96 -15.75
CA TYR A 319 24.44 14.71 -14.61
C TYR A 319 24.02 14.05 -13.27
N ALA A 320 22.75 13.66 -13.13
CA ALA A 320 22.29 12.97 -11.93
C ALA A 320 22.96 11.61 -11.72
N TYR A 321 23.29 10.87 -12.80
CA TYR A 321 24.07 9.63 -12.70
C TYR A 321 25.51 9.88 -12.23
N GLU A 322 26.16 10.94 -12.71
CA GLU A 322 27.53 11.30 -12.32
C GLU A 322 27.65 11.68 -10.84
N GLU A 323 26.60 12.29 -10.27
CA GLU A 323 26.54 12.66 -8.84
C GLU A 323 26.27 11.45 -7.92
N ILE A 324 25.90 10.28 -8.45
CA ILE A 324 25.83 9.03 -7.67
C ILE A 324 27.27 8.55 -7.44
N VAL A 325 27.88 9.03 -6.36
CA VAL A 325 29.18 8.52 -5.89
C VAL A 325 28.98 7.11 -5.35
N GLN A 326 29.38 6.10 -6.13
CA GLN A 326 29.38 4.71 -5.67
C GLN A 326 30.26 4.60 -4.43
N MET A 327 29.66 4.43 -3.25
CA MET A 327 30.41 4.01 -2.07
C MET A 327 30.73 2.52 -2.24
N ASN A 328 31.78 2.23 -3.01
CA ASN A 328 32.31 0.90 -3.25
C ASN A 328 32.83 0.27 -1.95
N GLN A 329 31.92 -0.31 -1.17
CA GLN A 329 32.25 -1.43 -0.29
C GLN A 329 31.97 -2.72 -1.07
N VAL A 330 32.75 -2.94 -2.14
CA VAL A 330 32.67 -4.19 -2.90
C VAL A 330 33.45 -5.24 -2.10
N ASN A 331 32.81 -6.36 -1.79
CA ASN A 331 33.50 -7.49 -1.17
C ASN A 331 34.44 -8.14 -2.21
N GLU A 332 35.61 -8.64 -1.79
CA GLU A 332 36.57 -9.33 -2.68
C GLU A 332 35.91 -10.50 -3.45
N TYR A 333 34.96 -11.19 -2.82
CA TYR A 333 34.18 -12.25 -3.47
C TYR A 333 33.19 -11.71 -4.50
N GLN A 334 32.61 -10.53 -4.25
CA GLN A 334 31.73 -9.87 -5.20
C GLN A 334 32.50 -9.48 -6.46
N GLU A 335 33.70 -8.90 -6.33
CA GLU A 335 34.57 -8.61 -7.48
C GLU A 335 34.92 -9.89 -8.24
N TYR A 336 35.27 -10.96 -7.52
CA TYR A 336 35.55 -12.26 -8.15
C TYR A 336 34.38 -12.81 -8.97
N PHE A 337 33.16 -12.84 -8.42
CA PHE A 337 31.98 -13.36 -9.13
C PHE A 337 31.44 -12.41 -10.22
N GLU A 338 31.64 -11.10 -10.08
CA GLU A 338 31.35 -10.14 -11.16
C GLU A 338 32.33 -10.33 -12.32
N TYR A 339 33.62 -10.42 -12.01
CA TYR A 339 34.67 -10.69 -12.99
C TYR A 339 34.54 -12.07 -13.64
N ALA A 340 34.07 -13.10 -12.90
CA ALA A 340 33.76 -14.41 -13.45
C ALA A 340 32.51 -14.43 -14.35
N ARG A 341 31.62 -13.45 -14.21
CA ARG A 341 30.46 -13.23 -15.11
C ARG A 341 30.86 -12.50 -16.39
N GLU A 342 31.88 -11.64 -16.33
CA GLU A 342 32.38 -10.92 -17.50
C GLU A 342 33.23 -11.86 -18.38
N ASP A 343 32.82 -12.02 -19.63
CA ASP A 343 33.35 -13.00 -20.60
C ASP A 343 34.77 -12.60 -21.07
N GLN A 344 35.77 -12.69 -20.18
CA GLN A 344 37.19 -12.46 -20.50
C GLN A 344 37.91 -13.80 -20.71
N GLU A 345 38.62 -13.94 -21.85
CA GLU A 345 39.39 -15.13 -22.27
C GLU A 345 40.28 -15.73 -21.16
N TYR A 346 40.75 -14.90 -20.22
CA TYR A 346 41.69 -15.29 -19.17
C TYR A 346 41.08 -16.25 -18.11
N PHE A 347 39.75 -16.31 -18.00
CA PHE A 347 39.06 -17.14 -17.01
C PHE A 347 38.28 -18.32 -17.59
N GLU A 348 38.35 -18.60 -18.89
CA GLU A 348 37.84 -19.87 -19.45
C GLU A 348 38.39 -21.07 -18.68
N TYR A 349 39.65 -21.01 -18.25
CA TYR A 349 40.29 -22.06 -17.45
C TYR A 349 39.67 -22.23 -16.05
N ALA A 350 39.40 -21.15 -15.30
CA ALA A 350 38.80 -21.27 -13.97
C ALA A 350 37.30 -21.61 -14.04
N ARG A 351 36.63 -21.11 -15.08
CA ARG A 351 35.24 -21.44 -15.41
C ARG A 351 35.08 -22.91 -15.83
N GLU A 352 36.03 -23.45 -16.60
CA GLU A 352 36.12 -24.88 -16.93
C GLU A 352 36.52 -25.72 -15.69
N ALA A 353 37.50 -25.26 -14.90
CA ALA A 353 37.96 -25.97 -13.71
C ALA A 353 36.87 -26.11 -12.63
N LEU A 354 36.03 -25.07 -12.47
CA LEU A 354 34.88 -25.06 -11.56
C LEU A 354 33.56 -25.49 -12.22
N GLY A 355 33.59 -25.86 -13.51
CA GLY A 355 32.40 -26.30 -14.25
C GLY A 355 31.26 -25.28 -14.33
N LEU A 356 31.55 -23.98 -14.25
CA LEU A 356 30.56 -22.91 -14.24
C LEU A 356 29.89 -22.77 -15.63
N PRO A 357 28.54 -22.77 -15.72
CA PRO A 357 27.84 -22.75 -16.99
C PRO A 357 28.07 -21.43 -17.76
N ARG A 358 28.11 -21.50 -19.10
CA ARG A 358 28.20 -20.32 -20.00
C ARG A 358 26.91 -19.50 -20.02
N VAL A 359 25.82 -20.11 -19.58
CA VAL A 359 24.46 -19.60 -19.71
C VAL A 359 23.87 -19.53 -18.30
N PRO A 360 23.04 -18.51 -17.99
CA PRO A 360 22.30 -18.47 -16.74
C PRO A 360 21.57 -19.79 -16.50
N VAL A 361 21.56 -20.24 -15.25
CA VAL A 361 20.78 -21.41 -14.82
C VAL A 361 19.31 -21.26 -15.21
N ARG A 362 18.68 -22.35 -15.61
CA ARG A 362 17.33 -22.33 -16.22
C ARG A 362 16.22 -22.46 -15.19
N ASP A 363 16.50 -23.18 -14.12
CA ASP A 363 15.56 -23.47 -13.05
C ASP A 363 16.27 -23.64 -11.70
N THR A 364 15.48 -23.79 -10.65
CA THR A 364 15.98 -23.92 -9.29
C THR A 364 16.77 -25.20 -9.04
N GLN A 365 16.55 -26.26 -9.83
CA GLN A 365 17.33 -27.49 -9.68
C GLN A 365 18.74 -27.28 -10.22
N GLU A 366 18.88 -26.72 -11.43
CA GLU A 366 20.19 -26.37 -11.99
C GLU A 366 20.94 -25.38 -11.09
N ALA A 367 20.24 -24.44 -10.45
CA ALA A 367 20.83 -23.52 -9.48
C ALA A 367 21.34 -24.21 -8.21
N CYS A 368 20.59 -25.17 -7.66
CA CYS A 368 21.06 -25.99 -6.54
C CYS A 368 22.26 -26.85 -6.92
N GLU A 369 22.24 -27.49 -8.10
CA GLU A 369 23.36 -28.30 -8.59
C GLU A 369 24.63 -27.45 -8.79
N LEU A 370 24.47 -26.23 -9.30
CA LEU A 370 25.56 -25.28 -9.43
C LEU A 370 26.10 -24.83 -8.07
N TYR A 371 25.21 -24.50 -7.13
CA TYR A 371 25.60 -24.11 -5.78
C TYR A 371 26.39 -25.22 -5.08
N GLU A 372 25.92 -26.47 -5.15
CA GLU A 372 26.62 -27.62 -4.55
C GLU A 372 28.00 -27.87 -5.20
N ARG A 373 28.14 -27.68 -6.52
CA ARG A 373 29.46 -27.76 -7.17
C ARG A 373 30.42 -26.70 -6.65
N ILE A 374 29.98 -25.44 -6.64
CA ILE A 374 30.80 -24.33 -6.13
C ILE A 374 31.16 -24.56 -4.66
N LYS A 375 30.22 -25.07 -3.86
CA LYS A 375 30.43 -25.43 -2.47
C LYS A 375 31.53 -26.49 -2.33
N VAL A 376 31.48 -27.60 -3.08
CA VAL A 376 32.51 -28.65 -2.99
C VAL A 376 33.90 -28.15 -3.39
N ASP A 377 33.99 -27.24 -4.37
CA ASP A 377 35.27 -26.77 -4.90
C ASP A 377 35.87 -25.58 -4.12
N MET A 378 35.04 -24.77 -3.43
CA MET A 378 35.46 -23.49 -2.83
C MET A 378 35.12 -23.31 -1.33
N LEU A 379 34.21 -24.11 -0.75
CA LEU A 379 33.77 -24.03 0.66
C LEU A 379 34.18 -25.29 1.43
#